data_AF-A0A645JLR5-F1
#
_entry.id   AF-A0A645JLR5-F1
#
_cell.length_a   1.000
_cell.length_b   1.000
_cell.length_c   1.000
_cell.angle_alpha   90.00
_cell.angle_beta   90.00
_cell.angle_gamma   90.00
#
_symmetry.space_group_name_H-M   'P 1'
#
loop_
_entity.id
_entity.type
_entity.pdbx_description
1 polymer ?
#
loop_
_entity_poly.entity_id
_entity_poly.type
_entity_poly.pdbx_seq_one_letter_code
_entity_poly.pdbx_strand_id
1 'polypeptide(L)' 'MDNELLKNNFIVKDKLYSDRVEFKLIVQDDETEKINALVNEITSGKSQINVGRASYYSIKDSKIVE' A
#
# COMPACT_ATOMS: atom_id res chain seq x y z
N MET A 1 -17.58 -3.99 -5.86
CA MET A 1 -16.39 -4.11 -6.70
C MET A 1 -15.23 -4.23 -5.74
N ASP A 2 -14.73 -5.45 -5.52
CA ASP A 2 -13.63 -5.67 -4.57
C ASP A 2 -12.34 -5.09 -5.13
N ASN A 3 -11.62 -4.35 -4.30
CA ASN A 3 -10.36 -3.73 -4.69
C ASN A 3 -9.24 -4.78 -4.59
N GLU A 4 -8.64 -5.17 -5.71
CA GLU A 4 -7.57 -6.19 -5.76
C GLU A 4 -6.36 -5.82 -4.88
N LEU A 5 -6.12 -4.52 -4.66
CA LEU A 5 -5.15 -4.05 -3.66
C LEU A 5 -5.50 -4.63 -2.27
N LEU A 6 -6.74 -4.53 -1.83
CA LEU A 6 -7.16 -4.91 -0.46
C LEU A 6 -7.12 -6.42 -0.17
N LYS A 7 -6.74 -7.25 -1.15
CA LYS A 7 -6.59 -8.70 -0.97
C LYS A 7 -5.21 -9.14 -0.47
N ASN A 8 -4.28 -8.20 -0.28
CA ASN A 8 -2.91 -8.49 0.15
C ASN A 8 -2.67 -7.98 1.59
N ASN A 9 -1.63 -8.51 2.25
CA ASN A 9 -1.30 -8.26 3.67
C ASN A 9 -0.64 -6.88 3.91
N PHE A 10 -1.29 -5.80 3.45
CA PHE A 10 -0.84 -4.45 3.74
C PHE A 10 -1.91 -3.60 4.40
N ILE A 11 -1.46 -2.56 5.09
CA ILE A 11 -2.33 -1.64 5.80
C ILE A 11 -2.51 -0.40 4.92
N VAL A 12 -3.75 -0.11 4.54
CA VAL A 12 -4.10 1.18 3.92
C VAL A 12 -4.17 2.23 5.03
N LYS A 13 -3.16 3.11 5.09
CA LYS A 13 -3.11 4.21 6.06
C LYS A 13 -4.03 5.35 5.64
N ASP A 14 -4.10 5.65 4.35
CA ASP A 14 -4.83 6.81 3.84
C ASP A 14 -5.22 6.60 2.37
N LYS A 15 -6.31 7.26 1.96
CA LYS A 15 -6.78 7.29 0.57
C LYS A 15 -7.32 8.69 0.24
N LEU A 16 -6.62 9.39 -0.64
CA LEU A 16 -6.94 10.76 -1.02
C LEU A 16 -7.47 10.77 -2.46
N TYR A 17 -8.63 11.38 -2.66
CA TYR A 17 -9.25 11.51 -3.98
C TYR A 17 -9.18 12.97 -4.42
N SER A 18 -8.50 13.21 -5.53
CA SER A 18 -8.39 14.52 -6.20
C SER A 18 -8.41 14.30 -7.72
N ASP A 19 -7.68 15.11 -8.48
CA ASP A 19 -7.38 14.87 -9.91
C ASP A 19 -6.70 13.50 -10.14
N ARG A 20 -6.01 12.98 -9.10
CA ARG A 20 -5.47 11.62 -9.03
C ARG A 20 -5.85 10.99 -7.70
N VAL A 21 -5.89 9.65 -7.67
CA VAL A 21 -6.10 8.89 -6.44
C VAL A 21 -4.74 8.53 -5.84
N GLU A 22 -4.49 8.97 -4.61
CA GLU A 22 -3.29 8.62 -3.86
C GLU A 22 -3.64 7.60 -2.77
N PHE A 23 -2.85 6.53 -2.69
CA PHE A 23 -2.93 5.54 -1.63
C PHE A 23 -1.66 5.60 -0.79
N LYS A 24 -1.81 5.71 0.53
CA LYS A 24 -0.70 5.52 1.46
C LYS A 24 -0.79 4.13 2.05
N LEU A 25 0.20 3.30 1.75
CA LEU A 25 0.27 1.91 2.20
C LEU A 25 1.41 1.73 3.19
N ILE A 26 1.20 0.89 4.19
CA ILE A 26 2.25 0.34 5.04
C ILE A 26 2.35 -1.15 4.70
N VAL A 27 3.55 -1.57 4.33
CA VAL A 27 3.90 -2.92 3.92
C VAL A 27 5.04 -3.44 4.79
N GLN A 28 5.16 -4.76 4.91
CA GLN A 28 6.37 -5.36 5.47
C GLN A 28 7.52 -5.17 4.49
N ASP A 29 8.74 -5.07 5.02
CA ASP A 29 9.94 -4.78 4.22
C ASP A 29 10.15 -5.81 3.10
N ASP A 30 9.96 -7.09 3.42
CA ASP A 30 10.05 -8.23 2.51
C ASP A 30 8.92 -8.30 1.47
N GLU A 31 7.83 -7.55 1.64
CA GLU A 31 6.72 -7.47 0.67
C GLU A 31 6.84 -6.27 -0.28
N THR A 32 7.85 -5.41 -0.14
CA THR A 32 8.01 -4.18 -0.94
C THR A 32 8.13 -4.45 -2.45
N GLU A 33 8.86 -5.49 -2.85
CA GLU A 33 8.97 -5.86 -4.28
C GLU A 33 7.65 -6.40 -4.84
N LYS A 34 6.95 -7.21 -4.05
CA LYS A 34 5.66 -7.80 -4.41
C LYS A 34 4.60 -6.73 -4.64
N ILE A 35 4.52 -5.72 -3.76
CA ILE A 35 3.56 -4.63 -3.93
C ILE A 35 3.90 -3.76 -5.15
N ASN A 36 5.19 -3.53 -5.42
CA ASN A 36 5.63 -2.80 -6.62
C ASN A 36 5.20 -3.53 -7.89
N ALA A 37 5.40 -4.85 -7.95
CA ALA A 37 4.97 -5.67 -9.09
C ALA A 37 3.44 -5.61 -9.28
N LEU A 38 2.67 -5.79 -8.20
CA LEU A 38 1.22 -5.75 -8.25
C LEU A 38 0.70 -4.38 -8.71
N VAL A 39 1.22 -3.29 -8.15
CA VAL A 39 0.80 -1.93 -8.52
C VAL A 39 1.13 -1.64 -9.99
N ASN A 40 2.29 -2.10 -10.47
CA ASN A 40 2.63 -1.98 -11.88
C ASN A 40 1.69 -2.79 -12.78
N GLU A 41 1.31 -3.99 -12.38
CA GLU A 41 0.37 -4.84 -13.13
C GLU A 41 -1.02 -4.16 -13.24
N ILE A 42 -1.63 -3.81 -12.12
CA ILE A 42 -3.00 -3.26 -12.08
C ILE A 42 -3.09 -1.88 -12.73
N THR A 43 -2.00 -1.11 -12.75
CA THR A 43 -1.95 0.21 -13.38
C THR A 43 -1.37 0.18 -14.78
N SER A 44 -0.98 -0.99 -15.29
CA SER A 44 -0.25 -1.14 -16.56
C SER A 44 0.97 -0.18 -16.62
N GLY A 45 1.68 -0.04 -15.50
CA GLY A 45 2.83 0.86 -15.32
C GLY A 45 2.49 2.36 -15.26
N LYS A 46 1.21 2.74 -15.23
CA LYS A 46 0.76 4.15 -15.21
C LYS A 46 0.56 4.68 -13.79
N SER A 47 1.43 4.29 -12.86
CA SER A 47 1.44 4.79 -11.49
C SER A 47 2.82 5.28 -11.10
N GLN A 48 2.84 6.20 -10.14
CA GLN A 48 4.06 6.64 -9.50
C GLN A 48 4.12 5.99 -8.11
N ILE A 49 5.20 5.27 -7.83
CA ILE A 49 5.41 4.62 -6.54
C ILE A 49 6.61 5.27 -5.86
N ASN A 50 6.43 5.73 -4.62
CA ASN A 50 7.49 6.28 -3.79
C ASN A 50 7.61 5.43 -2.52
N VAL A 51 8.79 4.86 -2.27
CA VAL A 51 9.08 4.09 -1.05
C VAL A 51 9.70 5.03 -0.01
N GLY A 52 9.03 5.16 1.14
CA GLY A 52 9.48 5.99 2.26
C GLY A 52 10.48 5.26 3.17
N ARG A 53 10.87 5.90 4.28
CA ARG A 53 11.71 5.27 5.31
C ARG A 53 10.92 4.22 6.10
N ALA A 54 11.59 3.13 6.47
CA ALA A 54 11.06 2.16 7.42
C ALA A 54 10.64 2.85 8.73
N SER A 55 9.49 2.47 9.26
CA SER A 55 8.94 2.95 10.52
C SER A 55 8.46 1.74 11.30
N TYR A 56 8.71 1.70 12.60
CA TYR A 56 8.32 0.60 13.47
C TYR A 56 6.94 0.89 14.06
N TYR A 57 5.95 0.05 13.73
CA TYR A 57 4.59 0.16 14.24
C TYR A 57 4.26 -1.09 15.06
N SER A 58 3.55 -0.92 16.17
CA SER A 58 2.90 -2.04 16.85
C SER A 58 1.60 -2.37 16.11
N ILE A 59 1.41 -3.64 15.76
CA ILE A 59 0.23 -4.11 15.03
C ILE A 59 -0.54 -5.10 15.91
N LYS A 60 -1.85 -4.89 16.05
CA LYS A 60 -2.81 -5.82 16.67
C LYS A 60 -4.02 -5.95 15.76
N ASP A 61 -4.42 -7.19 15.43
CA ASP A 61 -5.54 -7.49 14.53
C ASP A 61 -5.48 -6.72 13.19
N SER A 62 -4.29 -6.67 12.58
CA SER A 62 -3.99 -5.92 11.34
C SER A 62 -4.24 -4.40 11.41
N LYS A 63 -4.33 -3.84 12.62
CA LYS A 63 -4.43 -2.40 12.87
C LYS A 63 -3.20 -1.91 13.61
N ILE A 64 -2.78 -0.70 13.29
CA ILE A 64 -1.73 -0.01 14.03
C ILE A 64 -2.31 0.39 15.38
N VAL A 65 -1.58 0.08 16.45
CA VAL A 65 -1.88 0.48 17.83
C VAL A 65 -0.85 1.53 18.23
N GLU A 66 -1.33 2.66 18.74
CA GLU A 66 -0.53 3.77 19.28
C GLU A 66 -0.43 3.69 20.80
#